data_AF-A0A966XEB9-F1
#
_entry.id   AF-A0A966XEB9-F1
#
_cell.length_a   1.000
_cell.length_b   1.000
_cell.length_c   1.000
_cell.angle_alpha   90.00
_cell.angle_beta   90.00
_cell.angle_gamma   90.00
#
_symmetry.space_group_name_H-M   'P 1'
#
loop_
_entity.id
_entity.type
_entity.pdbx_description
1 polymer ?
#
loop_
_entity_poly.entity_id
_entity_poly.type
_entity_poly.pdbx_seq_one_letter_code
_entity_poly.pdbx_strand_id
1 'polypeptide(L)'
;MKTLLILTAACAMSGNILFADCSRISETNALYKSVMQSTASLRDIKRLQQMVGVRADGVWGQRSDRAYEELVNTCNSYTYASETRMISGGRVTDYYQDKTVFEDVPYKVCSNQKEPVYGKVQGDTDPGAVVGGAIVGGIIGKVVSDNDGGAALGAIIGGALANENQKAKTKTAIVGYDDKTVCTTKYKKSPRNAMIYSYSTVTFNLDGKEYVVEFQKE
;
A
#
# COMPACT_ATOMS: atom_id res chain seq x y z
N MET A 1 6.22 0.22 10.82
CA MET A 1 6.59 -0.52 9.61
C MET A 1 6.62 0.46 8.45
N LYS A 2 7.81 0.72 7.89
CA LYS A 2 8.00 1.61 6.75
C LYS A 2 7.57 0.89 5.49
N THR A 3 6.51 1.35 4.84
CA THR A 3 6.07 0.87 3.53
C THR A 3 7.09 1.32 2.49
N LEU A 4 7.85 0.35 2.00
CA LEU A 4 8.78 0.52 0.90
C LEU A 4 7.95 0.65 -0.39
N LEU A 5 7.77 1.87 -0.87
CA LEU A 5 7.24 2.14 -2.21
C LEU A 5 8.31 1.68 -3.23
N ILE A 6 8.11 0.49 -3.77
CA ILE A 6 8.87 0.00 -4.92
C ILE A 6 8.39 0.83 -6.12
N LEU A 7 9.13 1.90 -6.45
CA LEU A 7 9.05 2.50 -7.77
C LEU A 7 9.53 1.45 -8.77
N THR A 8 8.59 0.82 -9.47
CA THR A 8 8.89 0.13 -10.72
C THR A 8 9.38 1.18 -11.71
N ALA A 9 10.69 1.28 -11.85
CA ALA A 9 11.31 1.99 -12.96
C ALA A 9 10.87 1.31 -14.26
N ALA A 10 9.86 1.88 -14.91
CA ALA A 10 9.58 1.58 -16.31
C ALA A 10 10.82 2.02 -17.08
N CYS A 11 11.66 1.05 -17.45
CA CYS A 11 12.73 1.28 -18.40
C CYS A 11 12.07 1.67 -19.72
N ALA A 12 12.00 2.97 -19.99
CA ALA A 12 11.67 3.49 -21.30
C ALA A 12 12.82 3.09 -22.21
N MET A 13 12.73 1.87 -22.77
CA MET A 13 13.55 1.50 -23.90
C MET A 13 13.14 2.44 -25.03
N SER A 14 13.91 3.51 -25.21
CA SER A 14 13.91 4.34 -26.41
C SER A 14 14.49 3.50 -27.55
N GLY A 15 13.78 2.45 -27.93
CA GLY A 15 13.88 1.91 -29.27
C GLY A 15 13.26 2.95 -30.18
N ASN A 16 13.96 3.36 -31.23
CA ASN A 16 13.35 4.08 -32.33
C ASN A 16 12.21 3.20 -32.85
N ILE A 17 10.98 3.47 -32.41
CA ILE A 17 9.80 2.89 -33.02
C ILE A 17 9.77 3.54 -34.41
N LEU A 18 10.32 2.84 -35.40
CA LEU A 18 9.92 3.07 -36.77
C LEU A 18 8.41 2.86 -36.75
N PHE A 19 7.64 3.95 -36.80
CA PHE A 19 6.19 3.88 -36.92
C PHE A 19 5.91 3.13 -38.22
N ALA A 20 5.64 1.84 -38.12
CA ALA A 20 5.21 1.02 -39.23
C ALA A 20 3.92 1.65 -39.78
N ASP A 21 3.97 2.15 -41.02
CA ASP A 21 2.81 2.72 -41.68
C ASP A 21 1.90 1.59 -42.18
N CYS A 22 1.10 1.04 -41.27
CA CYS A 22 0.17 -0.03 -41.57
C CYS A 22 -1.02 0.42 -42.42
N SER A 23 -1.23 1.73 -42.60
CA SER A 23 -2.29 2.23 -43.49
C SER A 23 -2.08 1.81 -44.95
N ARG A 24 -0.82 1.56 -45.33
CA ARG A 24 -0.42 1.18 -46.69
C ARG A 24 -0.16 -0.31 -46.86
N ILE A 25 -0.41 -1.14 -45.83
CA ILE A 25 -0.05 -2.56 -45.84
C ILE A 25 -0.67 -3.33 -47.02
N SER A 26 -1.88 -2.95 -47.45
CA SER A 26 -2.52 -3.52 -48.64
C SER A 26 -1.73 -3.25 -49.93
N GLU A 27 -1.27 -2.02 -50.12
CA GLU A 27 -0.42 -1.63 -51.25
C GLU A 27 0.94 -2.35 -51.18
N THR A 28 1.56 -2.40 -49.99
CA THR A 28 2.82 -3.10 -49.75
C THR A 28 2.72 -4.58 -50.09
N ASN A 29 1.64 -5.26 -49.66
CA ASN A 29 1.39 -6.67 -49.97
C ASN A 29 1.21 -6.92 -51.47
N ALA A 30 0.54 -6.01 -52.19
CA ALA A 30 0.37 -6.12 -53.63
C ALA A 30 1.71 -6.00 -54.38
N LEU A 31 2.59 -5.09 -53.96
CA LEU A 31 3.94 -4.96 -54.52
C LEU A 31 4.83 -6.14 -54.17
N TYR A 32 4.79 -6.64 -52.92
CA TYR A 32 5.55 -7.83 -52.55
C TYR A 32 5.15 -9.04 -53.39
N LYS A 33 3.85 -9.22 -53.65
CA LYS A 33 3.34 -10.27 -54.54
C LYS A 33 3.90 -10.18 -55.96
N SER A 34 3.99 -8.99 -56.56
CA SER A 34 4.56 -8.85 -57.91
C SER A 34 6.07 -9.12 -57.94
N VAL A 35 6.78 -8.81 -56.85
CA VAL A 35 8.21 -9.16 -56.70
C VAL A 35 8.38 -10.68 -56.63
N MET A 36 7.59 -11.38 -55.82
CA MET A 36 7.63 -12.85 -55.72
C MET A 36 7.23 -13.55 -57.03
N GLN A 37 6.32 -12.95 -57.79
CA GLN A 37 5.88 -13.45 -59.10
C GLN A 37 6.84 -13.07 -60.24
N SER A 38 7.94 -12.37 -59.97
CA SER A 38 8.88 -11.86 -60.98
C SER A 38 8.23 -10.96 -62.05
N THR A 39 7.12 -10.31 -61.70
CA THR A 39 6.38 -9.38 -62.58
C THR A 39 6.61 -7.91 -62.21
N ALA A 40 7.25 -7.64 -61.07
CA ALA A 40 7.57 -6.28 -60.61
C ALA A 40 8.57 -5.56 -61.53
N SER A 41 8.32 -4.28 -61.79
CA SER A 41 9.32 -3.42 -62.42
C SER A 41 10.41 -2.99 -61.42
N LEU A 42 11.55 -2.50 -61.92
CA LEU A 42 12.61 -1.91 -61.07
C LEU A 42 12.07 -0.79 -60.17
N ARG A 43 11.08 -0.03 -60.65
CA ARG A 43 10.42 1.03 -59.88
C ARG A 43 9.62 0.45 -58.73
N ASP A 44 8.92 -0.65 -58.96
CA ASP A 44 8.10 -1.34 -57.94
C ASP A 44 8.97 -1.92 -56.83
N ILE A 45 10.11 -2.54 -57.19
CA ILE A 45 11.09 -3.07 -56.22
C ILE A 45 11.64 -1.93 -55.35
N LYS A 46 12.09 -0.83 -55.95
CA LYS A 46 12.61 0.32 -55.20
C LYS A 46 11.55 0.97 -54.32
N ARG A 47 10.32 1.05 -54.80
CA ARG A 47 9.18 1.58 -54.03
C ARG A 47 8.87 0.70 -52.82
N LEU A 48 8.84 -0.62 -53.00
CA LEU A 48 8.62 -1.56 -51.90
C LEU A 48 9.77 -1.50 -50.89
N GLN A 49 11.02 -1.41 -51.34
CA GLN A 49 12.19 -1.22 -50.47
C GLN A 49 12.09 0.05 -49.62
N GLN A 50 11.61 1.17 -50.20
CA GLN A 50 11.33 2.39 -49.46
C GLN A 50 10.22 2.19 -48.42
N MET A 51 9.14 1.48 -48.77
CA MET A 51 8.02 1.21 -47.85
C MET A 51 8.45 0.37 -46.65
N VAL A 52 9.32 -0.63 -46.84
CA VAL A 52 9.81 -1.50 -45.76
C VAL A 52 11.04 -0.93 -45.04
N GLY A 53 11.48 0.28 -45.39
CA GLY A 53 12.56 0.99 -44.67
C GLY A 53 13.98 0.49 -44.96
N VAL A 54 14.21 -0.16 -46.10
CA VAL A 54 15.56 -0.60 -46.53
C VAL A 54 16.11 0.26 -47.67
N ARG A 55 17.41 0.09 -47.98
CA ARG A 55 18.03 0.78 -49.11
C ARG A 55 17.32 0.41 -50.41
N ALA A 56 16.88 1.42 -51.16
CA ALA A 56 16.19 1.27 -52.44
C ALA A 56 17.16 1.03 -53.61
N ASP A 57 17.95 -0.05 -53.54
CA ASP A 57 18.93 -0.42 -54.56
C ASP A 57 18.30 -1.10 -55.80
N GLY A 58 17.04 -1.53 -55.71
CA GLY A 58 16.32 -2.21 -56.79
C GLY A 58 16.57 -3.71 -56.88
N VAL A 59 17.24 -4.30 -55.89
CA VAL A 59 17.48 -5.75 -55.80
C VAL A 59 16.73 -6.31 -54.60
N TRP A 60 15.70 -7.12 -54.83
CA TRP A 60 15.00 -7.80 -53.75
C TRP A 60 15.80 -9.02 -53.26
N GLY A 61 16.18 -9.01 -51.99
CA GLY A 61 16.94 -10.11 -51.37
C GLY A 61 16.63 -10.25 -49.88
N GLN A 62 17.37 -11.10 -49.17
CA GLN A 62 17.08 -11.50 -47.79
C GLN A 62 16.85 -10.32 -46.82
N ARG A 63 17.58 -9.21 -46.99
CA ARG A 63 17.39 -8.01 -46.15
C ARG A 63 16.04 -7.34 -46.38
N SER A 64 15.63 -7.20 -47.63
CA SER A 64 14.33 -6.61 -47.99
C SER A 64 13.18 -7.53 -47.60
N ASP A 65 13.37 -8.84 -47.78
CA ASP A 65 12.41 -9.87 -47.40
C ASP A 65 12.15 -9.88 -45.88
N ARG A 66 13.22 -9.91 -45.09
CA ARG A 66 13.13 -9.80 -43.62
C ARG A 66 12.46 -8.50 -43.17
N ALA A 67 12.79 -7.37 -43.79
CA ALA A 67 12.17 -6.09 -43.45
C ALA A 67 10.67 -6.06 -43.78
N TYR A 68 10.26 -6.70 -44.88
CA TYR A 68 8.85 -6.91 -45.20
C TYR A 68 8.15 -7.79 -44.15
N GLU A 69 8.75 -8.92 -43.75
CA GLU A 69 8.20 -9.79 -42.70
C GLU A 69 8.06 -9.06 -41.36
N GLU A 70 9.08 -8.28 -40.95
CA GLU A 70 9.05 -7.46 -39.73
C GLU A 70 7.93 -6.41 -39.77
N LEU A 71 7.72 -5.76 -40.92
CA LEU A 71 6.62 -4.83 -41.15
C LEU A 71 5.26 -5.54 -41.04
N VAL A 72 5.08 -6.67 -41.72
CA VAL A 72 3.84 -7.46 -41.68
C VAL A 72 3.53 -7.94 -40.26
N ASN A 73 4.53 -8.45 -39.54
CA ASN A 73 4.35 -8.89 -38.15
C ASN A 73 3.93 -7.73 -37.24
N THR A 74 4.52 -6.56 -37.43
CA THR A 74 4.15 -5.35 -36.70
C THR A 74 2.71 -4.95 -37.02
N CYS A 75 2.32 -4.92 -38.30
CA CYS A 75 0.96 -4.56 -38.70
C CYS A 75 -0.10 -5.57 -38.29
N ASN A 76 0.23 -6.86 -38.25
CA ASN A 76 -0.65 -7.90 -37.73
C ASN A 76 -0.87 -7.80 -36.22
N SER A 77 0.07 -7.19 -35.49
CA SER A 77 -0.09 -6.93 -34.04
C SER A 77 -0.94 -5.69 -33.74
N TYR A 78 -1.21 -4.85 -34.75
CA TYR A 78 -1.93 -3.60 -34.56
C TYR A 78 -3.44 -3.83 -34.50
N THR A 79 -4.05 -3.55 -33.36
CA THR A 79 -5.51 -3.58 -33.17
C THR A 79 -6.09 -2.18 -33.31
N TYR A 80 -7.11 -2.02 -34.13
CA TYR A 80 -7.88 -0.79 -34.25
C TYR A 80 -9.33 -1.03 -33.82
N ALA A 81 -9.95 0.00 -33.23
CA ALA A 81 -11.37 -0.05 -32.93
C ALA A 81 -12.18 -0.05 -34.24
N SER A 82 -13.13 -0.98 -34.34
CA SER A 82 -14.15 -0.95 -35.40
C SER A 82 -15.24 0.07 -35.07
N GLU A 83 -16.24 0.19 -35.95
CA GLU A 83 -17.44 0.97 -35.66
C GLU A 83 -18.08 0.53 -34.34
N THR A 84 -18.45 1.53 -33.53
CA THR A 84 -19.17 1.32 -32.27
C THR A 84 -20.62 0.95 -32.57
N ARG A 85 -21.07 -0.19 -32.03
CA ARG A 85 -22.46 -0.62 -32.14
C ARG A 85 -23.17 -0.40 -30.81
N MET A 86 -24.37 0.19 -30.89
CA MET A 86 -25.25 0.30 -29.73
C MET A 86 -25.91 -1.05 -29.47
N ILE A 87 -25.84 -1.52 -28.23
CA ILE A 87 -26.57 -2.70 -27.77
C ILE A 87 -27.92 -2.29 -27.18
N SER A 88 -28.95 -3.12 -27.40
CA SER A 88 -30.29 -2.88 -26.85
C SER A 88 -30.34 -3.36 -25.39
N GLY A 89 -30.09 -2.42 -24.48
CA GLY A 89 -30.13 -2.67 -23.04
C GLY A 89 -29.08 -3.65 -22.53
N GLY A 90 -29.03 -3.80 -21.21
CA GLY A 90 -28.20 -4.77 -20.52
C GLY A 90 -28.75 -5.01 -19.13
N ARG A 91 -28.58 -6.24 -18.62
CA ARG A 91 -28.93 -6.56 -17.23
C ARG A 91 -27.68 -6.56 -16.39
N VAL A 92 -27.68 -5.82 -15.29
CA VAL A 92 -26.59 -5.84 -14.30
C VAL A 92 -26.97 -6.78 -13.16
N THR A 93 -26.04 -7.62 -12.74
CA THR A 93 -26.18 -8.49 -11.57
C THR A 93 -24.99 -8.26 -10.65
N ASP A 94 -25.25 -8.03 -9.38
CA ASP A 94 -24.24 -7.74 -8.37
C ASP A 94 -23.97 -8.97 -7.50
N TYR A 95 -22.70 -9.23 -7.24
CA TYR A 95 -22.25 -10.35 -6.42
C TYR A 95 -21.62 -9.82 -5.14
N TYR A 96 -22.08 -10.36 -4.02
CA TYR A 96 -21.62 -10.03 -2.67
C TYR A 96 -21.07 -11.28 -1.99
N GLN A 97 -20.15 -11.08 -1.06
CA GLN A 97 -19.56 -12.13 -0.24
C GLN A 97 -19.76 -11.82 1.23
N ASP A 98 -20.20 -12.81 1.99
CA ASP A 98 -20.17 -12.74 3.44
C ASP A 98 -18.72 -12.88 3.91
N LYS A 99 -18.22 -11.85 4.58
CA LYS A 99 -16.87 -11.82 5.15
C LYS A 99 -16.94 -11.51 6.63
N THR A 100 -16.11 -12.19 7.41
CA THR A 100 -15.85 -11.80 8.80
C THR A 100 -14.85 -10.65 8.80
N VAL A 101 -15.30 -9.47 9.19
CA VAL A 101 -14.46 -8.29 9.41
C VAL A 101 -14.23 -8.08 10.89
N PHE A 102 -13.14 -7.42 11.24
CA PHE A 102 -12.81 -7.10 12.64
C PHE A 102 -13.00 -5.61 12.88
N GLU A 103 -13.82 -5.26 13.87
CA GLU A 103 -14.00 -3.89 14.34
C GLU A 103 -13.33 -3.68 15.69
N ASP A 104 -12.81 -2.47 15.93
CA ASP A 104 -12.17 -2.11 17.19
C ASP A 104 -13.21 -1.62 18.19
N VAL A 105 -13.52 -2.45 19.19
CA VAL A 105 -14.47 -2.13 20.25
C VAL A 105 -13.73 -1.53 21.44
N PRO A 106 -14.04 -0.28 21.85
CA PRO A 106 -13.39 0.35 23.00
C PRO A 106 -13.86 -0.29 24.31
N TYR A 107 -12.94 -0.47 25.25
CA TYR A 107 -13.23 -0.88 26.62
C TYR A 107 -12.31 -0.14 27.61
N LYS A 108 -12.83 0.16 28.80
CA LYS A 108 -12.08 0.86 29.84
C LYS A 108 -11.36 -0.14 30.74
N VAL A 109 -10.06 0.06 30.93
CA VAL A 109 -9.27 -0.64 31.96
C VAL A 109 -8.93 0.38 33.03
N CYS A 110 -9.37 0.13 34.26
CA CYS A 110 -9.09 0.99 35.41
C CYS A 110 -8.15 0.25 36.37
N SER A 111 -7.15 0.97 36.87
CA SER A 111 -6.25 0.47 37.91
C SER A 111 -6.17 1.49 39.03
N ASN A 112 -6.18 1.02 40.27
CA ASN A 112 -5.86 1.85 41.42
C ASN A 112 -4.33 2.01 41.45
N GLN A 113 -3.89 3.26 41.47
CA GLN A 113 -2.49 3.65 41.56
C GLN A 113 -2.31 4.48 42.82
N LYS A 114 -1.22 4.21 43.55
CA LYS A 114 -0.88 4.95 44.76
C LYS A 114 -0.03 6.16 44.40
N GLU A 115 -0.59 7.36 44.49
CA GLU A 115 0.18 8.59 44.34
C GLU A 115 0.77 9.00 45.70
N PRO A 116 2.08 9.27 45.80
CA PRO A 116 2.68 9.69 47.05
C PRO A 116 2.25 11.12 47.42
N VAL A 117 1.77 11.29 48.65
CA VAL A 117 1.43 12.60 49.25
C VAL A 117 2.63 13.09 50.04
N TYR A 118 3.17 14.24 49.65
CA TYR A 118 4.33 14.86 50.30
C TYR A 118 3.89 15.86 51.37
N GLY A 119 4.44 15.72 52.56
CA GLY A 119 4.15 16.57 53.72
C GLY A 119 5.41 17.04 54.41
N LYS A 120 5.28 18.10 55.19
CA LYS A 120 6.35 18.69 55.98
C LYS A 120 6.44 17.97 57.32
N VAL A 121 7.50 17.18 57.53
CA VAL A 121 7.77 16.50 58.80
C VAL A 121 8.79 17.29 59.64
N GLN A 122 8.45 17.51 60.91
CA GLN A 122 9.28 18.23 61.86
C GLN A 122 10.20 17.22 62.55
N GLY A 123 11.51 17.32 62.32
CA GLY A 123 12.47 16.37 62.89
C GLY A 123 12.68 16.65 64.38
N ASP A 124 12.14 15.80 65.26
CA ASP A 124 12.36 15.95 66.70
C ASP A 124 13.38 14.96 67.27
N THR A 125 14.10 15.46 68.27
CA THR A 125 15.36 14.95 68.84
C THR A 125 15.13 14.04 70.04
N ASP A 126 14.22 13.07 69.92
CA ASP A 126 13.91 12.14 71.02
C ASP A 126 13.94 10.66 70.55
N PRO A 127 14.77 9.77 71.13
CA PRO A 127 14.91 8.38 70.68
C PRO A 127 13.70 7.47 71.00
N GLY A 128 12.66 7.98 71.66
CA GLY A 128 11.60 7.16 72.28
C GLY A 128 10.19 7.30 71.70
N ALA A 129 9.95 8.17 70.72
CA ALA A 129 8.60 8.43 70.19
C ALA A 129 8.56 8.34 68.66
N VAL A 130 8.89 7.16 68.11
CA VAL A 130 8.57 6.83 66.71
C VAL A 130 7.25 6.08 66.67
N VAL A 131 6.17 6.77 67.03
CA VAL A 131 4.81 6.37 66.62
C VAL A 131 4.46 7.23 65.42
N GLY A 132 4.90 6.78 64.24
CA GLY A 132 4.68 7.51 63.00
C GLY A 132 5.64 7.11 61.90
N GLY A 133 5.43 5.91 61.34
CA GLY A 133 5.97 5.52 60.03
C GLY A 133 7.48 5.41 59.98
N ALA A 134 8.01 4.30 60.51
CA ALA A 134 9.33 3.83 60.11
C ALA A 134 9.40 3.84 58.58
N ILE A 135 10.38 4.57 58.05
CA ILE A 135 10.74 4.62 56.65
C ILE A 135 11.08 3.19 56.22
N VAL A 136 10.09 2.49 55.67
CA VAL A 136 10.32 1.27 54.91
C VAL A 136 10.67 1.74 53.50
N GLY A 137 11.94 2.09 53.34
CA GLY A 137 12.60 2.16 52.04
C GLY A 137 12.67 0.75 51.45
N GLY A 138 11.55 0.28 50.93
CA GLY A 138 11.46 -0.86 50.05
C GLY A 138 11.26 -0.35 48.65
N ILE A 139 12.32 -0.37 47.85
CA ILE A 139 12.25 -0.43 46.39
C ILE A 139 11.35 -1.62 46.02
N ILE A 140 10.05 -1.38 45.84
CA ILE A 140 9.15 -2.38 45.30
C ILE A 140 9.31 -2.36 43.78
N GLY A 141 10.06 -3.35 43.31
CA GLY A 141 9.64 -4.17 42.19
C GLY A 141 9.94 -3.64 40.79
N LYS A 142 11.14 -3.96 40.32
CA LYS A 142 11.44 -4.51 38.98
C LYS A 142 10.22 -4.64 38.04
N VAL A 143 10.19 -3.81 37.00
CA VAL A 143 9.41 -4.07 35.79
C VAL A 143 9.98 -5.34 35.15
N VAL A 144 9.31 -6.48 35.32
CA VAL A 144 9.44 -7.61 34.39
C VAL A 144 8.19 -7.54 33.52
N SER A 145 8.33 -6.89 32.37
CA SER A 145 7.33 -6.95 31.31
C SER A 145 7.86 -7.92 30.26
N ASP A 146 7.60 -9.22 30.47
CA ASP A 146 7.68 -10.20 29.40
C ASP A 146 6.40 -10.09 28.58
N ASN A 147 6.38 -9.13 27.65
CA ASN A 147 5.67 -9.16 26.36
C ASN A 147 5.59 -7.75 25.77
N ASP A 148 6.19 -7.62 24.59
CA ASP A 148 5.98 -6.65 23.52
C ASP A 148 5.01 -5.49 23.81
N GLY A 149 5.56 -4.34 24.20
CA GLY A 149 4.83 -3.08 24.30
C GLY A 149 5.28 -2.19 25.45
N GLY A 150 6.59 -1.94 25.54
CA GLY A 150 7.20 -1.20 26.65
C GLY A 150 6.66 0.23 26.81
N ALA A 151 5.94 0.46 27.91
CA ALA A 151 5.83 1.76 28.54
C ALA A 151 6.53 1.66 29.90
N ALA A 152 7.78 2.12 29.93
CA ALA A 152 8.57 2.23 31.16
C ALA A 152 7.91 3.27 32.08
N LEU A 153 7.37 2.82 33.21
CA LEU A 153 6.95 3.69 34.30
C LEU A 153 8.21 4.12 35.07
N GLY A 154 8.53 5.42 34.95
CA GLY A 154 9.79 6.01 35.38
C GLY A 154 10.05 5.91 36.88
N ALA A 155 11.31 5.65 37.22
CA ALA A 155 11.82 5.79 38.57
C ALA A 155 11.70 7.25 39.02
N ILE A 156 10.99 7.51 40.12
CA ILE A 156 11.04 8.81 40.78
C ILE A 156 12.34 8.86 41.60
N ILE A 157 13.31 9.60 41.08
CA ILE A 157 14.56 9.95 41.78
C ILE A 157 14.20 10.98 42.86
N GLY A 158 14.19 10.56 44.12
CA GLY A 158 14.15 11.47 45.27
C GLY A 158 15.55 12.02 45.54
N GLY A 159 15.88 13.18 44.98
CA GLY A 159 17.09 13.91 45.33
C GLY A 159 16.99 14.48 46.75
N ALA A 160 17.77 13.94 47.68
CA ALA A 160 18.01 14.61 48.95
C ALA A 160 18.97 15.79 48.73
N LEU A 161 18.43 16.99 48.49
CA LEU A 161 19.21 18.22 48.62
C LEU A 161 19.41 18.52 50.11
N ALA A 162 20.52 18.02 50.65
CA ALA A 162 21.02 18.44 51.95
C ALA A 162 21.58 19.86 51.81
N ASN A 163 20.91 20.85 52.41
CA ASN A 163 21.50 22.15 52.65
C ASN A 163 21.65 22.33 54.17
N GLU A 164 22.90 22.40 54.63
CA GLU A 164 23.31 22.33 56.05
C GLU A 164 23.15 23.64 56.84
N ASN A 165 22.55 24.68 56.28
CA ASN A 165 22.41 25.95 56.98
C ASN A 165 20.99 26.49 56.79
N GLN A 166 20.32 26.70 57.93
CA GLN A 166 19.11 27.49 58.20
C GLN A 166 18.07 26.73 59.04
N LYS A 167 17.67 27.38 60.13
CA LYS A 167 16.87 26.91 61.26
C LYS A 167 15.39 26.67 60.91
N ALA A 168 15.10 25.66 60.11
CA ALA A 168 13.75 25.10 60.03
C ALA A 168 13.89 23.58 59.95
N LYS A 169 13.54 22.89 61.05
CA LYS A 169 13.58 21.42 61.16
C LYS A 169 12.52 20.73 60.28
N THR A 170 12.24 21.23 59.09
CA THR A 170 11.08 20.82 58.30
C THR A 170 11.57 20.14 57.03
N LYS A 171 11.62 18.81 57.06
CA LYS A 171 11.96 17.99 55.89
C LYS A 171 10.67 17.69 55.13
N THR A 172 10.69 17.79 53.80
CA THR A 172 9.57 17.31 52.98
C THR A 172 9.75 15.81 52.79
N ALA A 173 8.82 15.00 53.29
CA ALA A 173 8.84 13.55 53.19
C ALA A 173 7.50 13.03 52.65
N ILE A 174 7.47 11.82 52.11
CA ILE A 174 6.21 11.14 51.78
C ILE A 174 5.52 10.83 53.10
N VAL A 175 4.37 11.46 53.35
CA VAL A 175 3.59 11.31 54.60
C VAL A 175 2.38 10.38 54.41
N GLY A 176 2.10 9.97 53.19
CA GLY A 176 1.02 9.04 52.88
C GLY A 176 0.98 8.69 51.40
N TYR A 177 0.08 7.79 51.05
CA TYR A 177 -0.28 7.49 49.67
C TYR A 177 -1.78 7.68 49.54
N ASP A 178 -2.20 8.34 48.47
CA ASP A 178 -3.62 8.45 48.11
C ASP A 178 -3.93 7.42 47.02
N ASP A 179 -5.08 6.77 47.15
CA ASP A 179 -5.53 5.78 46.18
C ASP A 179 -6.26 6.51 45.05
N LYS A 180 -5.64 6.55 43.87
CA LYS A 180 -6.22 7.18 42.68
C LYS A 180 -6.56 6.13 41.64
N THR A 181 -7.82 6.08 41.25
CA THR A 181 -8.25 5.23 40.13
C THR A 181 -7.92 5.92 38.81
N VAL A 182 -7.03 5.32 38.02
CA VAL A 182 -6.68 5.78 36.67
C VAL A 182 -7.28 4.82 35.65
N CYS A 183 -8.10 5.34 34.73
CA CYS A 183 -8.71 4.57 33.66
C CYS A 183 -8.11 4.93 32.30
N THR A 184 -7.85 3.91 31.47
CA THR A 184 -7.38 4.08 30.08
C THR A 184 -8.31 3.32 29.14
N THR A 185 -8.65 3.93 28.00
CA THR A 185 -9.40 3.26 26.94
C THR A 185 -8.45 2.38 26.14
N LYS A 186 -8.79 1.09 26.03
CA LYS A 186 -8.12 0.12 25.15
C LYS A 186 -9.12 -0.37 24.11
N TYR A 187 -8.63 -0.98 23.03
CA TYR A 187 -9.45 -1.50 21.95
C TYR A 187 -9.25 -3.00 21.80
N LYS A 188 -10.34 -3.73 21.59
CA LYS A 188 -10.31 -5.17 21.26
C LYS A 188 -10.92 -5.38 19.88
N LYS A 189 -10.32 -6.27 19.09
CA LYS A 189 -10.88 -6.68 17.80
C LYS A 189 -12.04 -7.63 18.03
N SER A 190 -13.24 -7.24 17.58
CA SER A 190 -14.43 -8.08 17.62
C SER A 190 -14.81 -8.53 16.20
N PRO A 191 -15.03 -9.83 15.96
CA PRO A 191 -15.48 -10.30 14.65
C PRO A 191 -16.94 -9.90 14.41
N ARG A 192 -17.23 -9.46 13.18
CA ARG A 192 -18.57 -9.17 12.70
C ARG A 192 -18.72 -9.70 11.28
N ASN A 193 -19.88 -10.29 10.97
CA ASN A 193 -20.22 -10.66 9.60
C ASN A 193 -20.66 -9.42 8.82
N ALA A 194 -20.04 -9.19 7.67
CA ALA A 194 -20.35 -8.12 6.75
C ALA A 194 -20.54 -8.68 5.35
N MET A 195 -21.60 -8.23 4.68
CA MET A 195 -21.85 -8.50 3.27
C MET A 195 -21.09 -7.46 2.44
N ILE A 196 -20.02 -7.89 1.77
CA ILE A 196 -19.09 -7.01 1.05
C ILE A 196 -19.25 -7.23 -0.45
N TYR A 197 -19.30 -6.15 -1.20
CA TYR A 197 -19.33 -6.20 -2.66
C TYR A 197 -18.09 -6.91 -3.22
N SER A 198 -18.29 -7.78 -4.21
CA SER A 198 -17.22 -8.54 -4.84
C SER A 198 -16.98 -8.12 -6.29
N TYR A 199 -18.01 -8.20 -7.14
CA TYR A 199 -17.97 -7.81 -8.55
C TYR A 199 -19.40 -7.72 -9.08
N SER A 200 -19.54 -7.21 -10.30
CA SER A 200 -20.80 -7.20 -11.04
C SER A 200 -20.62 -7.84 -12.40
N THR A 201 -21.70 -8.35 -12.97
CA THR A 201 -21.72 -8.78 -14.37
C THR A 201 -22.73 -7.96 -15.15
N VAL A 202 -22.38 -7.56 -16.37
CA VAL A 202 -23.33 -7.05 -17.36
C VAL A 202 -23.64 -8.16 -18.36
N THR A 203 -24.92 -8.46 -18.53
CA THR A 203 -25.41 -9.40 -19.54
C THR A 203 -26.09 -8.64 -20.66
N PHE A 204 -25.67 -8.87 -21.90
CA PHE A 204 -26.24 -8.21 -23.09
C PHE A 204 -26.30 -9.16 -24.29
N ASN A 205 -27.19 -8.89 -25.23
CA ASN A 205 -27.28 -9.63 -26.48
C ASN A 205 -26.53 -8.87 -27.59
N LEU A 206 -25.69 -9.56 -28.33
CA LEU A 206 -25.00 -9.05 -29.50
C LEU A 206 -25.11 -10.09 -30.61
N ASP A 207 -25.74 -9.70 -31.72
CA ASP A 207 -25.99 -10.55 -32.90
C ASP A 207 -26.68 -11.89 -32.58
N GLY A 208 -27.68 -11.85 -31.70
CA GLY A 208 -28.46 -13.03 -31.29
C GLY A 208 -27.77 -13.90 -30.23
N LYS A 209 -26.53 -13.57 -29.83
CA LYS A 209 -25.78 -14.28 -28.80
C LYS A 209 -25.73 -13.49 -27.50
N GLU A 210 -25.96 -14.16 -26.38
CA GLU A 210 -25.81 -13.56 -25.06
C GLU A 210 -24.33 -13.55 -24.63
N TYR A 211 -23.89 -12.41 -24.11
CA TYR A 211 -22.57 -12.18 -23.55
C TYR A 211 -22.70 -11.75 -22.10
N VAL A 212 -21.81 -12.26 -21.25
CA VAL A 212 -21.70 -11.90 -19.84
C VAL A 212 -20.29 -11.40 -19.61
N VAL A 213 -20.17 -10.17 -19.11
CA VAL A 213 -18.88 -9.53 -18.84
C VAL A 213 -18.83 -9.12 -17.38
N GLU A 214 -17.79 -9.53 -16.68
CA GLU A 214 -17.51 -9.12 -15.30
C GLU A 214 -16.85 -7.74 -15.27
N PHE A 215 -17.22 -6.91 -14.31
CA PHE A 215 -16.61 -5.60 -14.06
C PHE A 215 -16.66 -5.24 -12.56
N GLN A 216 -15.84 -4.26 -12.19
CA GLN A 216 -15.83 -3.64 -10.87
C GLN A 216 -16.52 -2.28 -10.94
N LYS A 217 -17.39 -1.98 -9.98
CA LYS A 217 -17.93 -0.61 -9.81
C LYS A 217 -16.84 0.29 -9.24
N GLU A 218 -16.71 1.51 -9.77
CA GLU A 218 -15.88 2.57 -9.20
C GLU A 218 -16.47 3.16 -7.92
#